data_AF-A0A0F0HLL5-F1
#
_entry.id   AF-A0A0F0HLL5-F1
#
_cell.length_a   1.000
_cell.length_b   1.000
_cell.length_c   1.000
_cell.angle_alpha   90.00
_cell.angle_beta   90.00
_cell.angle_gamma   90.00
#
_symmetry.space_group_name_H-M   'P 1'
#
loop_
_entity.id
_entity.type
_entity.pdbx_description
1 polymer ?
#
loop_
_entity_poly.entity_id
_entity_poly.type
_entity_poly.pdbx_seq_one_letter_code
_entity_poly.pdbx_strand_id
1 'polypeptide(L)'
;MEGDRRAARQLASRTDQMGRIFGREPWREILLRISGGRLGRRTGPTIPLQLQTPWQDTLSPLRTGWRQRAADLHGESVFAIDYQVCRPCSLAWAEEPHTDPSFQRCGPASAGVAALRAEHPGLAWHTLGGRFAKARPFRTHVGTGVPGGYQSRRLCGHATAF
;
A
#
# COMPACT_ATOMS: atom_id res chain seq x y z
N MET A 1 -22.75 -4.89 -13.58
CA MET A 1 -21.91 -3.91 -14.32
C MET A 1 -22.11 -2.48 -13.84
N GLU A 2 -23.19 -1.73 -14.16
CA GLU A 2 -23.32 -0.34 -13.64
C GLU A 2 -23.62 -0.28 -12.13
N GLY A 3 -24.35 -1.27 -11.60
CA GLY A 3 -24.54 -1.43 -10.15
C GLY A 3 -23.20 -1.54 -9.42
N ASP A 4 -22.30 -2.41 -9.90
CA ASP A 4 -20.99 -2.63 -9.30
C ASP A 4 -20.08 -1.41 -9.42
N ARG A 5 -20.15 -0.68 -10.54
CA ARG A 5 -19.42 0.59 -10.72
C ARG A 5 -19.91 1.67 -9.75
N ARG A 6 -21.22 1.74 -9.50
CA ARG A 6 -21.79 2.61 -8.46
C ARG A 6 -21.32 2.19 -7.07
N ALA A 7 -21.32 0.89 -6.78
CA ALA A 7 -20.82 0.37 -5.52
C ALA A 7 -19.32 0.68 -5.32
N ALA A 8 -18.49 0.58 -6.36
CA ALA A 8 -17.08 0.97 -6.32
C ALA A 8 -16.89 2.48 -6.06
N ARG A 9 -17.75 3.34 -6.60
CA ARG A 9 -17.75 4.78 -6.28
C ARG A 9 -18.11 5.04 -4.80
N GLN A 10 -19.10 4.31 -4.27
CA GLN A 10 -19.46 4.36 -2.84
C GLN A 10 -18.39 3.75 -1.93
N LEU A 11 -17.62 2.77 -2.42
CA LEU A 11 -16.48 2.22 -1.71
C LEU A 11 -15.36 3.25 -1.58
N ALA A 12 -15.11 4.03 -2.64
CA ALA A 12 -14.12 5.10 -2.63
C ALA A 12 -14.39 6.19 -1.59
N SER A 13 -15.64 6.40 -1.17
CA SER A 13 -15.98 7.37 -0.11
C SER A 13 -15.86 6.81 1.32
N ARG A 14 -15.53 5.52 1.48
CA ARG A 14 -15.52 4.80 2.78
C ARG A 14 -14.14 4.31 3.20
N THR A 15 -13.09 5.07 2.87
CA THR A 15 -11.70 4.71 3.21
C THR A 15 -11.41 4.68 4.71
N ASP A 16 -12.29 5.26 5.52
CA ASP A 16 -12.27 5.23 6.98
C ASP A 16 -12.62 3.85 7.57
N GLN A 17 -13.37 3.02 6.82
CA GLN A 17 -13.78 1.67 7.24
C GLN A 17 -12.67 0.64 6.96
N MET A 18 -11.52 0.84 7.60
CA MET A 18 -10.29 0.09 7.38
C MET A 18 -10.14 -1.08 8.36
N GLY A 19 -10.20 -2.31 7.88
CA GLY A 19 -9.69 -3.46 8.61
C GLY A 19 -8.16 -3.48 8.57
N ARG A 20 -7.52 -3.74 9.71
CA ARG A 20 -6.05 -3.79 9.80
C ARG A 20 -5.58 -5.10 10.41
N ILE A 21 -4.65 -5.75 9.74
CA ILE A 21 -3.85 -6.79 10.38
C ILE A 21 -2.61 -6.12 10.95
N PHE A 22 -2.58 -6.04 12.28
CA PHE A 22 -1.39 -5.65 13.03
C PHE A 22 -0.43 -6.85 13.08
N GLY A 23 0.23 -7.14 11.95
CA GLY A 23 1.30 -8.13 11.87
C GLY A 23 2.66 -7.61 12.38
N ARG A 24 2.68 -6.55 13.22
CA ARG A 24 3.93 -6.09 13.83
C ARG A 24 4.20 -6.94 15.07
N GLU A 25 5.17 -7.82 14.95
CA GLU A 25 5.85 -8.42 16.10
C GLU A 25 7.13 -7.61 16.37
N PRO A 26 7.08 -6.52 17.16
CA PRO A 26 8.23 -5.63 17.36
C PRO A 26 9.46 -6.37 17.92
N TRP A 27 9.26 -7.46 18.65
CA TRP A 27 10.32 -8.32 19.13
C TRP A 27 11.09 -9.04 18.00
N ARG A 28 10.46 -9.30 16.84
CA ARG A 28 11.14 -9.92 15.70
C ARG A 28 12.08 -8.98 14.97
N GLU A 29 11.72 -7.70 14.85
CA GLU A 29 12.63 -6.69 14.30
C GLU A 29 13.87 -6.56 15.19
N ILE A 30 13.68 -6.62 16.52
CA ILE A 30 14.77 -6.67 17.48
C ILE A 30 15.61 -7.94 17.28
N LEU A 31 15.00 -9.12 17.12
CA LEU A 31 15.74 -10.36 16.87
C LEU A 31 16.48 -10.34 15.53
N LEU A 32 15.89 -9.81 14.46
CA LEU A 32 16.56 -9.66 13.17
C LEU A 32 17.78 -8.74 13.28
N ARG A 33 17.67 -7.66 14.06
CA ARG A 33 18.76 -6.71 14.30
C ARG A 33 19.88 -7.31 15.15
N ILE A 34 19.54 -8.04 16.22
CA ILE A 34 20.50 -8.64 17.14
C ILE A 34 21.18 -9.86 16.51
N SER A 35 20.45 -10.65 15.72
CA SER A 35 20.96 -11.89 15.13
C SER A 35 21.67 -11.72 13.79
N GLY A 36 21.84 -10.49 13.29
CA GLY A 36 22.36 -10.23 11.94
C GLY A 36 21.51 -10.90 10.85
N GLY A 37 20.20 -10.99 11.05
CA GLY A 37 19.26 -11.62 10.13
C GLY A 37 19.19 -13.15 10.17
N ARG A 38 19.76 -13.82 11.19
CA ARG A 38 19.67 -15.29 11.38
C ARG A 38 18.37 -15.75 12.03
N LEU A 39 17.76 -14.93 12.90
CA LEU A 39 16.54 -15.23 13.65
C LEU A 39 15.47 -14.18 13.36
N GLY A 40 14.22 -14.62 13.19
CA GLY A 40 13.08 -13.74 12.89
C GLY A 40 12.66 -13.68 11.41
N ARG A 41 13.33 -14.44 10.52
CA ARG A 41 12.86 -14.61 9.13
C ARG A 41 11.55 -15.39 9.13
N ARG A 42 10.58 -14.89 8.37
CA ARG A 42 9.33 -15.61 8.12
C ARG A 42 9.62 -16.69 7.07
N THR A 43 9.70 -17.94 7.49
CA THR A 43 9.71 -19.11 6.60
C THR A 43 8.27 -19.57 6.41
N GLY A 44 7.67 -19.19 5.28
CA GLY A 44 6.35 -19.64 4.88
C GLY A 44 5.59 -18.58 4.08
N PRO A 45 4.69 -18.99 3.17
CA PRO A 45 3.87 -18.06 2.40
C PRO A 45 3.05 -17.18 3.36
N THR A 46 3.04 -15.87 3.12
CA THR A 46 2.08 -14.97 3.76
C THR A 46 0.71 -15.31 3.20
N ILE A 47 -0.08 -16.12 3.92
CA ILE A 47 -1.48 -16.35 3.56
C ILE A 47 -2.17 -14.99 3.67
N PRO A 48 -2.74 -14.44 2.57
CA PRO A 48 -3.51 -13.21 2.67
C PRO A 48 -4.76 -13.52 3.50
N LEU A 49 -4.78 -13.05 4.74
CA LEU A 49 -6.04 -12.96 5.49
C LEU A 49 -6.84 -11.87 4.78
N GLN A 50 -7.83 -12.25 3.97
CA GLN A 50 -8.87 -11.31 3.60
C GLN A 50 -9.67 -11.00 4.86
N LEU A 51 -9.58 -9.75 5.31
CA LEU A 51 -10.49 -9.23 6.31
C LEU A 51 -11.83 -9.04 5.62
N GLN A 52 -12.93 -9.35 6.30
CA GLN A 52 -14.29 -9.13 5.78
C GLN A 52 -14.66 -7.62 5.73
N THR A 53 -13.66 -6.74 5.63
CA THR A 53 -13.82 -5.29 5.57
C THR A 53 -13.57 -4.77 4.16
N PRO A 54 -14.35 -3.79 3.67
CA PRO A 54 -14.22 -3.30 2.30
C PRO A 54 -12.87 -2.64 2.00
N TRP A 55 -12.26 -2.02 3.00
CA TRP A 55 -10.88 -1.55 2.94
C TRP A 55 -10.01 -2.36 3.89
N GLN A 56 -8.80 -2.68 3.44
CA GLN A 56 -7.88 -3.55 4.17
C GLN A 56 -6.46 -3.03 4.09
N ASP A 57 -5.74 -3.17 5.20
CA ASP A 57 -4.31 -2.90 5.29
C ASP A 57 -3.59 -4.10 5.92
N THR A 58 -2.88 -4.85 5.07
CA THR A 58 -2.26 -6.14 5.41
C THR A 58 -0.78 -6.12 5.06
N LEU A 59 -0.09 -7.24 5.30
CA LEU A 59 1.28 -7.42 4.80
C LEU A 59 1.25 -7.68 3.29
N SER A 60 2.19 -7.08 2.55
CA SER A 60 2.27 -7.33 1.12
C SER A 60 2.61 -8.80 0.83
N PRO A 61 1.84 -9.49 -0.04
CA PRO A 61 2.18 -10.84 -0.48
C PRO A 61 3.32 -10.85 -1.50
N LEU A 62 3.60 -9.72 -2.16
CA LEU A 62 4.59 -9.60 -3.23
C LEU A 62 5.93 -9.04 -2.77
N ARG A 63 5.94 -8.27 -1.67
CA ARG A 63 7.11 -7.53 -1.21
C ARG A 63 7.31 -7.71 0.29
N THR A 64 8.31 -8.51 0.64
CA THR A 64 8.67 -8.71 2.05
C THR A 64 9.09 -7.37 2.69
N GLY A 65 8.60 -7.11 3.91
CA GLY A 65 8.78 -5.84 4.63
C GLY A 65 7.84 -4.70 4.21
N TRP A 66 6.96 -4.92 3.23
CA TRP A 66 5.98 -3.94 2.77
C TRP A 66 4.58 -4.28 3.27
N ARG A 67 3.70 -3.29 3.20
CA ARG A 67 2.27 -3.43 3.47
C ARG A 67 1.49 -3.29 2.18
N GLN A 68 0.34 -3.94 2.10
CA GLN A 68 -0.59 -3.76 0.99
C GLN A 68 -1.84 -3.09 1.52
N ARG A 69 -2.26 -2.02 0.83
CA ARG A 69 -3.59 -1.43 0.99
C ARG A 69 -4.47 -1.93 -0.14
N ALA A 70 -5.59 -2.55 0.20
CA ALA A 70 -6.54 -3.09 -0.76
C ALA A 70 -7.95 -2.58 -0.50
N ALA A 71 -8.74 -2.53 -1.57
CA ALA A 71 -10.17 -2.32 -1.53
C ALA A 71 -10.84 -3.52 -2.19
N ASP A 72 -11.75 -4.14 -1.45
CA ASP A 72 -12.46 -5.34 -1.90
C ASP A 72 -13.96 -5.04 -2.03
N LEU A 73 -14.55 -5.52 -3.13
CA LEU A 73 -15.98 -5.44 -3.41
C LEU A 73 -16.48 -6.86 -3.66
N HIS A 74 -17.50 -7.29 -2.92
CA HIS A 74 -18.03 -8.67 -2.99
C HIS A 74 -16.97 -9.77 -2.79
N GLY A 75 -15.93 -9.50 -1.99
CA GLY A 75 -14.83 -10.44 -1.73
C GLY A 75 -13.71 -10.42 -2.78
N GLU A 76 -13.87 -9.65 -3.86
CA GLU A 76 -12.86 -9.51 -4.91
C GLU A 76 -12.12 -8.17 -4.79
N SER A 77 -10.82 -8.20 -5.01
CA SER A 77 -10.01 -6.99 -4.94
C SER A 77 -10.19 -6.12 -6.17
N VAL A 78 -10.76 -4.93 -5.97
CA VAL A 78 -10.97 -3.94 -7.06
C VAL A 78 -9.80 -2.96 -7.15
N PHE A 79 -9.02 -2.83 -6.08
CA PHE A 79 -7.81 -2.01 -6.04
C PHE A 79 -6.83 -2.58 -5.02
N ALA A 80 -5.54 -2.56 -5.35
CA ALA A 80 -4.46 -2.85 -4.41
C ALA A 80 -3.24 -1.98 -4.69
N ILE A 81 -2.49 -1.64 -3.64
CA ILE A 81 -1.19 -0.97 -3.75
C ILE A 81 -0.26 -1.40 -2.62
N ASP A 82 0.98 -1.69 -2.97
CA ASP A 82 2.03 -1.95 -1.98
C ASP A 82 2.66 -0.64 -1.53
N TYR A 83 2.95 -0.51 -0.24
CA TYR A 83 3.63 0.65 0.30
C TYR A 83 4.60 0.31 1.43
N GLN A 84 5.57 1.20 1.63
CA GLN A 84 6.49 1.16 2.75
C GLN A 84 6.75 2.59 3.25
N VAL A 85 6.84 2.75 4.57
CA VAL A 85 7.10 4.03 5.22
C VAL A 85 8.39 3.97 6.02
N CYS A 86 9.19 5.02 5.92
CA CYS A 86 10.35 5.28 6.77
C CYS A 86 10.15 6.60 7.48
N ARG A 87 9.65 6.54 8.71
CA ARG A 87 9.47 7.75 9.54
C ARG A 87 10.78 8.47 9.89
N PRO A 88 11.90 7.79 10.20
CA PRO A 88 13.16 8.47 10.47
C PRO A 88 13.66 9.37 9.33
N CYS A 89 13.35 9.03 8.08
CA CYS A 89 13.74 9.83 6.91
C CYS A 89 12.61 10.73 6.38
N SER A 90 11.42 10.67 6.98
CA SER A 90 10.19 11.28 6.42
C SER A 90 9.93 10.87 4.96
N LEU A 91 10.18 9.60 4.62
CA LEU A 91 9.99 9.05 3.27
C LEU A 91 8.95 7.94 3.25
N ALA A 92 8.25 7.82 2.13
CA ALA A 92 7.37 6.70 1.83
C ALA A 92 7.53 6.28 0.37
N TRP A 93 7.28 5.00 0.09
CA TRP A 93 7.26 4.45 -1.25
C TRP A 93 5.94 3.73 -1.50
N ALA A 94 5.44 3.86 -2.73
CA ALA A 94 4.25 3.14 -3.18
C ALA A 94 4.54 2.46 -4.53
N GLU A 95 4.16 1.19 -4.67
CA GLU A 95 4.47 0.35 -5.80
C GLU A 95 3.33 -0.59 -6.18
N GLU A 96 3.44 -1.16 -7.38
CA GLU A 96 2.53 -2.20 -7.88
C GLU A 96 1.03 -1.84 -7.76
N PRO A 97 0.58 -0.63 -8.16
CA PRO A 97 -0.83 -0.30 -8.11
C PRO A 97 -1.57 -1.18 -9.10
N HIS A 98 -2.58 -1.87 -8.63
CA HIS A 98 -3.51 -2.64 -9.43
C HIS A 98 -4.92 -2.09 -9.26
N THR A 99 -5.66 -2.00 -10.35
CA THR A 99 -7.09 -1.72 -10.33
C THR A 99 -7.70 -2.60 -11.40
N ASP A 100 -8.71 -3.36 -11.01
CA ASP A 100 -9.44 -4.18 -11.97
C ASP A 100 -9.99 -3.29 -13.10
N PRO A 101 -9.82 -3.67 -14.38
CA PRO A 101 -10.23 -2.87 -15.52
C PRO A 101 -11.69 -2.38 -15.46
N SER A 102 -12.59 -3.20 -14.93
CA SER A 102 -14.04 -2.92 -14.82
C SER A 102 -14.34 -1.77 -13.85
N PHE A 103 -13.41 -1.48 -12.94
CA PHE A 103 -13.52 -0.44 -11.91
C PHE A 103 -12.54 0.73 -12.11
N GLN A 104 -11.82 0.76 -13.22
CA GLN A 104 -11.03 1.94 -13.58
C GLN A 104 -11.92 3.18 -13.68
N ARG A 105 -11.39 4.31 -13.21
CA ARG A 105 -12.08 5.62 -13.11
C ARG A 105 -13.30 5.63 -12.18
N CYS A 106 -13.49 4.62 -11.34
CA CYS A 106 -14.54 4.64 -10.31
C CYS A 106 -14.09 5.29 -8.99
N GLY A 107 -12.80 5.63 -8.84
CA GLY A 107 -12.28 6.33 -7.66
C GLY A 107 -11.46 5.53 -6.64
N PRO A 108 -11.60 4.19 -6.46
CA PRO A 108 -10.90 3.46 -5.39
C PRO A 108 -9.40 3.71 -5.36
N ALA A 109 -8.71 3.68 -6.50
CA ALA A 109 -7.27 3.90 -6.54
C ALA A 109 -6.84 5.29 -6.02
N SER A 110 -7.57 6.35 -6.39
CA SER A 110 -7.24 7.70 -5.94
C SER A 110 -7.59 7.89 -4.46
N ALA A 111 -8.73 7.35 -4.02
CA ALA A 111 -9.17 7.40 -2.63
C ALA A 111 -8.21 6.63 -1.70
N GLY A 112 -7.82 5.42 -2.08
CA GLY A 112 -6.91 4.58 -1.30
C GLY A 112 -5.53 5.23 -1.13
N VAL A 113 -4.99 5.81 -2.20
CA VAL A 113 -3.72 6.56 -2.15
C VAL A 113 -3.86 7.84 -1.30
N ALA A 114 -4.95 8.59 -1.44
CA ALA A 114 -5.18 9.79 -0.66
C ALA A 114 -5.32 9.49 0.85
N ALA A 115 -6.10 8.47 1.20
CA ALA A 115 -6.25 8.00 2.58
C ALA A 115 -4.91 7.55 3.18
N LEU A 116 -4.10 6.83 2.38
CA LEU A 116 -2.77 6.39 2.81
C LEU A 116 -1.86 7.57 3.18
N ARG A 117 -1.93 8.68 2.42
CA ARG A 117 -1.20 9.90 2.78
C ARG A 117 -1.75 10.58 4.02
N ALA A 118 -3.07 10.64 4.17
CA ALA A 118 -3.70 11.26 5.33
C ALA A 118 -3.31 10.57 6.64
N GLU A 119 -3.13 9.25 6.61
CA GLU A 119 -2.66 8.45 7.75
C GLU A 119 -1.16 8.58 8.05
N HIS A 120 -0.40 9.15 7.12
CA HIS A 120 1.04 9.33 7.19
C HIS A 120 1.44 10.76 6.81
N PRO A 121 1.00 11.76 7.61
CA PRO A 121 1.29 13.15 7.33
C PRO A 121 2.79 13.43 7.45
N GLY A 122 3.27 14.39 6.66
CA GLY A 122 4.68 14.83 6.68
C GLY A 122 5.67 13.94 5.94
N LEU A 123 5.23 12.85 5.30
CA LEU A 123 6.12 12.02 4.48
C LEU A 123 6.18 12.51 3.02
N ALA A 124 7.37 12.43 2.41
CA ALA A 124 7.54 12.55 0.97
C ALA A 124 7.37 11.19 0.29
N TRP A 125 6.45 11.14 -0.68
CA TRP A 125 6.01 9.93 -1.36
C TRP A 125 6.73 9.74 -2.69
N HIS A 126 7.31 8.55 -2.85
CA HIS A 126 8.15 8.17 -3.97
C HIS A 126 7.71 6.85 -4.60
N THR A 127 8.33 6.52 -5.73
CA THR A 127 8.31 5.18 -6.33
C THR A 127 9.74 4.63 -6.36
N LEU A 128 9.90 3.33 -6.48
CA LEU A 128 11.15 2.67 -6.85
C LEU A 128 11.36 2.58 -8.37
N GLY A 129 10.39 3.04 -9.16
CA GLY A 129 10.48 3.01 -10.63
C GLY A 129 9.73 1.82 -11.27
N GLY A 130 8.89 1.12 -10.51
CA GLY A 130 8.11 -0.03 -10.97
C GLY A 130 6.87 0.35 -11.79
N ARG A 131 5.81 -0.47 -11.71
CA ARG A 131 4.57 -0.22 -12.46
C ARG A 131 3.93 1.13 -12.13
N PHE A 132 4.02 1.57 -10.87
CA PHE A 132 3.49 2.87 -10.45
C PHE A 132 4.14 4.02 -11.24
N ALA A 133 5.46 4.00 -11.37
CA ALA A 133 6.20 5.04 -12.07
C ALA A 133 5.84 5.12 -13.57
N LYS A 134 5.48 3.98 -14.18
CA LYS A 134 5.10 3.86 -15.60
C LYS A 134 3.66 4.32 -15.87
N ALA A 135 2.78 4.27 -14.86
CA ALA A 135 1.39 4.74 -14.96
C ALA A 135 1.29 6.27 -14.93
N ARG A 136 1.92 6.97 -15.89
CA ARG A 136 2.10 8.44 -15.89
C ARG A 136 0.82 9.24 -15.61
N PRO A 137 -0.32 9.01 -16.30
CA PRO A 137 -1.52 9.83 -16.06
C PRO A 137 -2.04 9.69 -14.62
N PHE A 138 -2.08 8.46 -14.11
CA PHE A 138 -2.48 8.19 -12.74
C PHE A 138 -1.49 8.80 -11.74
N ARG A 139 -0.19 8.58 -11.94
CA ARG A 139 0.88 9.14 -11.09
C ARG A 139 0.81 10.67 -11.01
N THR A 140 0.66 11.35 -12.14
CA THR A 140 0.53 12.81 -12.17
C THR A 140 -0.71 13.27 -11.41
N HIS A 141 -1.85 12.61 -11.65
CA HIS A 141 -3.10 12.94 -10.96
C HIS A 141 -2.96 12.81 -9.44
N VAL A 142 -2.49 11.66 -8.94
CA VAL A 142 -2.37 11.45 -7.49
C VAL A 142 -1.15 12.16 -6.88
N GLY A 143 -0.11 12.49 -7.65
CA GLY A 143 1.12 13.11 -7.16
C GLY A 143 1.09 14.64 -7.11
N THR A 144 0.08 15.29 -7.68
CA THR A 144 -0.04 16.76 -7.65
C THR A 144 -0.17 17.27 -6.22
N GLY A 145 0.69 18.22 -5.83
CA GLY A 145 0.71 18.78 -4.48
C GLY A 145 1.27 17.86 -3.39
N VAL A 146 1.83 16.71 -3.75
CA VAL A 146 2.38 15.73 -2.79
C VAL A 146 3.90 15.89 -2.73
N PRO A 147 4.51 16.04 -1.54
CA PRO A 147 5.96 16.02 -1.39
C PRO A 147 6.54 14.73 -2.00
N GLY A 148 7.57 14.85 -2.84
CA GLY A 148 8.15 13.74 -3.60
C GLY A 148 7.40 13.37 -4.89
N GLY A 149 6.11 13.69 -5.01
CA GLY A 149 5.32 13.59 -6.26
C GLY A 149 5.33 12.22 -6.93
N TYR A 150 5.61 11.14 -6.18
CA TYR A 150 5.85 9.79 -6.72
C TYR A 150 6.99 9.73 -7.75
N GLN A 151 7.94 10.67 -7.67
CA GLN A 151 9.20 10.59 -8.40
C GLN A 151 10.00 9.37 -7.92
N SER A 152 10.78 8.78 -8.82
CA SER A 152 11.57 7.60 -8.51
C SER A 152 12.72 7.93 -7.56
N ARG A 153 12.86 7.16 -6.49
CA ARG A 153 13.88 7.31 -5.45
C ARG A 153 14.21 5.94 -4.87
N ARG A 154 15.50 5.62 -4.72
CA ARG A 154 15.94 4.39 -4.03
C ARG A 154 15.44 4.37 -2.58
N LEU A 155 15.27 3.17 -2.02
CA LEU A 155 15.02 2.99 -0.59
C LEU A 155 16.17 3.60 0.23
N CYS A 156 15.85 4.19 1.37
CA CYS A 156 16.88 4.58 2.33
C CYS A 156 17.37 3.35 3.12
N GLY A 157 18.53 3.44 3.76
CA GLY A 157 19.08 2.33 4.56
C GLY A 157 18.22 1.90 5.75
N HIS A 158 17.25 2.72 6.17
CA HIS A 158 16.27 2.38 7.21
C HIS A 158 15.03 1.67 6.67
N ALA A 159 14.73 1.83 5.37
CA ALA A 159 13.62 1.15 4.73
C ALA A 159 14.08 -0.28 4.39
N THR A 160 13.67 -1.21 5.22
CA THR A 160 14.03 -2.61 5.09
C THR A 160 13.20 -3.26 3.99
N ALA A 161 13.74 -3.29 2.76
CA ALA A 161 13.43 -4.39 1.86
C ALA A 161 14.29 -5.57 2.32
N PHE A 162 13.67 -6.51 3.02
CA PHE A 162 14.21 -7.87 3.13
C PHE A 162 13.39 -8.77 2.24
#